data_AF-A0A7X2TBS6-F1
#
_entry.id   AF-A0A7X2TBS6-F1
#
_cell.length_a   1.000
_cell.length_b   1.000
_cell.length_c   1.000
_cell.angle_alpha   90.00
_cell.angle_beta   90.00
_cell.angle_gamma   90.00
#
_symmetry.space_group_name_H-M   'P 1'
#
loop_
_entity.id
_entity.type
_entity.pdbx_description
1 polymer ?
#
loop_
_entity_poly.entity_id
_entity_poly.type
_entity_poly.pdbx_seq_one_letter_code
_entity_poly.pdbx_strand_id
1 'polypeptide(L)'
;MNVFGFEFKTKEEREEQKREFFLRIFPKGPAQREEVEQALRTRLPNVDIKASMFYYILVRDAMTSKGGAAFEEAARTAEKKQKMIKITPEILEAVRELIKKQEETG
;
A
#
# COMPACT_ATOMS: atom_id res chain seq x y z
N MET A 1 24.06 2.13 -13.61
CA MET A 1 25.26 2.04 -14.50
C MET A 1 25.07 0.87 -15.45
N ASN A 2 25.24 1.04 -16.77
CA ASN A 2 24.88 0.02 -17.75
C ASN A 2 26.13 -0.75 -18.22
N VAL A 3 26.19 -2.04 -17.94
CA VAL A 3 27.26 -2.94 -18.39
C VAL A 3 26.58 -4.19 -18.93
N PHE A 4 26.69 -4.43 -20.25
CA PHE A 4 26.13 -5.58 -20.98
C PHE A 4 24.60 -5.76 -20.93
N GLY A 5 23.81 -4.70 -21.14
CA GLY A 5 22.35 -4.83 -21.30
C GLY A 5 21.59 -5.24 -20.03
N PHE A 6 22.30 -5.40 -18.91
CA PHE A 6 21.74 -5.54 -17.59
C PHE A 6 21.72 -4.15 -16.93
N GLU A 7 20.53 -3.61 -16.70
CA GLU A 7 20.35 -2.44 -15.84
C GLU A 7 20.65 -2.83 -14.38
N PHE A 8 21.94 -2.77 -14.00
CA PHE A 8 22.32 -2.89 -12.60
C PHE A 8 22.02 -1.58 -11.89
N LYS A 9 20.91 -1.58 -11.14
CA LYS A 9 20.63 -0.52 -10.17
C LYS A 9 21.69 -0.54 -9.08
N THR A 10 22.31 0.60 -8.80
CA THR A 10 23.25 0.75 -7.68
C THR A 10 22.52 0.53 -6.35
N LYS A 11 23.27 0.30 -5.26
CA LYS A 11 22.64 0.18 -3.93
C LYS A 11 21.86 1.45 -3.59
N GLU A 12 22.44 2.61 -3.89
CA GLU A 12 21.84 3.92 -3.66
C GLU A 12 20.55 4.12 -4.44
N GLU A 13 20.53 3.80 -5.75
CA GLU A 13 19.32 3.88 -6.59
C GLU A 13 18.19 2.98 -6.07
N ARG A 14 18.52 1.82 -5.46
CA ARG A 14 17.51 0.93 -4.86
C ARG A 14 16.96 1.50 -3.55
N GLU A 15 17.81 2.06 -2.70
CA GLU A 15 17.36 2.68 -1.44
C GLU A 15 16.54 3.93 -1.71
N GLU A 16 16.88 4.72 -2.72
CA GLU A 16 16.09 5.86 -3.19
C GLU A 16 14.70 5.41 -3.62
N GLN A 17 14.60 4.40 -4.50
CA GLN A 17 13.31 3.87 -4.95
C GLN A 17 12.45 3.30 -3.82
N LYS A 18 13.08 2.65 -2.83
CA LYS A 18 12.36 2.19 -1.63
C LYS A 18 11.82 3.36 -0.82
N ARG A 19 12.61 4.43 -0.67
CA ARG A 19 12.20 5.65 0.05
C ARG A 19 11.06 6.36 -0.67
N GLU A 20 11.19 6.55 -1.97
CA GLU A 20 10.15 7.15 -2.82
C GLU A 20 8.85 6.34 -2.77
N PHE A 21 8.94 5.02 -2.91
CA PHE A 21 7.80 4.13 -2.76
C PHE A 21 7.17 4.26 -1.37
N PHE A 22 7.98 4.19 -0.32
CA PHE A 22 7.51 4.28 1.05
C PHE A 22 6.77 5.60 1.32
N LEU A 23 7.35 6.74 0.94
CA LEU A 23 6.75 8.06 1.14
C LEU A 23 5.54 8.29 0.23
N ARG A 24 5.46 7.64 -0.93
CA ARG A 24 4.26 7.68 -1.75
C ARG A 24 3.08 6.98 -1.06
N ILE A 25 3.32 5.85 -0.42
CA ILE A 25 2.28 5.13 0.32
C ILE A 25 1.95 5.83 1.65
N PHE A 26 2.98 6.26 2.37
CA PHE A 26 2.92 6.91 3.67
C PHE A 26 3.59 8.31 3.64
N PRO A 27 2.89 9.35 3.13
CA PRO A 27 3.47 10.70 3.01
C PRO A 27 3.96 11.31 4.32
N LYS A 28 3.34 10.93 5.46
CA LYS A 28 3.75 11.38 6.80
C LYS A 28 4.80 10.44 7.43
N GLY A 29 5.37 9.53 6.65
CA GLY A 29 6.47 8.67 7.06
C GLY A 29 6.07 7.54 8.02
N PRO A 30 7.02 7.05 8.84
CA PRO A 30 6.82 5.89 9.72
C PRO A 30 5.67 6.02 10.72
N ALA A 31 5.42 7.22 11.24
CA ALA A 31 4.32 7.45 12.17
C ALA A 31 2.96 7.09 11.56
N GLN A 32 2.70 7.50 10.31
CA GLN A 32 1.47 7.13 9.61
C GLN A 32 1.39 5.63 9.34
N ARG A 33 2.51 4.97 9.05
CA ARG A 33 2.52 3.51 8.88
C ARG A 33 2.10 2.82 10.18
N GLU A 34 2.59 3.28 11.32
CA GLU A 34 2.22 2.74 12.63
C GLU A 34 0.75 3.00 12.97
N GLU A 35 0.25 4.21 12.69
CA GLU A 35 -1.18 4.55 12.85
C GLU A 35 -2.08 3.64 12.00
N VAL A 36 -1.69 3.39 10.74
CA VAL A 36 -2.41 2.47 9.84
C VAL A 36 -2.39 1.05 10.39
N GLU A 37 -1.23 0.56 10.84
CA GLU A 37 -1.10 -0.78 11.43
C GLU A 37 -1.98 -0.93 12.67
N GLN A 38 -1.98 0.07 13.56
CA GLN A 38 -2.78 0.06 14.78
C GLN A 38 -4.29 0.10 14.45
N ALA A 39 -4.70 0.97 13.52
CA ALA A 39 -6.10 1.05 13.09
C ALA A 39 -6.61 -0.28 12.51
N LEU A 40 -5.80 -0.93 11.67
CA LEU A 40 -6.13 -2.24 11.10
C LEU A 40 -6.16 -3.35 12.16
N ARG A 41 -5.21 -3.37 13.11
CA ARG A 41 -5.25 -4.33 14.24
C ARG A 41 -6.51 -4.17 15.08
N THR A 42 -6.91 -2.94 15.39
CA THR A 42 -8.10 -2.68 16.20
C THR A 42 -9.38 -3.06 15.45
N ARG A 43 -9.47 -2.78 14.15
CA ARG A 43 -10.67 -3.05 13.35
C ARG A 43 -10.81 -4.52 12.97
N LEU A 44 -9.68 -5.21 12.76
CA LEU A 44 -9.63 -6.59 12.27
C LEU A 44 -8.80 -7.48 13.22
N PRO A 45 -9.23 -7.68 14.48
CA PRO A 45 -8.43 -8.39 15.49
C PRO A 45 -8.16 -9.86 15.14
N ASN A 46 -8.99 -10.46 14.29
CA ASN A 46 -8.90 -11.87 13.88
C ASN A 46 -8.25 -12.06 12.50
N VAL A 47 -7.78 -10.98 11.86
CA VAL A 47 -7.11 -11.06 10.56
C VAL A 47 -5.60 -10.90 10.77
N ASP A 48 -4.80 -11.64 10.00
CA ASP A 48 -3.35 -11.43 9.97
C ASP A 48 -3.05 -9.98 9.56
N ILE A 49 -2.46 -9.22 10.48
CA ILE A 49 -2.08 -7.82 10.26
C ILE A 49 -1.18 -7.66 9.04
N LYS A 50 -0.34 -8.65 8.71
CA LYS A 50 0.51 -8.59 7.52
C LYS A 50 -0.33 -8.61 6.24
N ALA A 51 -1.39 -9.41 6.20
CA ALA A 51 -2.31 -9.46 5.06
C ALA A 51 -3.06 -8.13 4.89
N SER A 52 -3.59 -7.57 5.99
CA SER A 52 -4.28 -6.28 5.97
C SER A 52 -3.37 -5.12 5.55
N MET A 53 -2.15 -5.07 6.11
CA MET A 53 -1.14 -4.07 5.74
C MET A 53 -0.72 -4.20 4.27
N PHE A 54 -0.52 -5.44 3.80
CA PHE A 54 -0.15 -5.69 2.42
C PHE A 54 -1.25 -5.22 1.45
N TYR A 55 -2.51 -5.52 1.76
CA TYR A 55 -3.65 -5.07 0.97
C TYR A 55 -3.76 -3.54 0.95
N TYR A 56 -3.63 -2.87 2.11
CA TYR A 56 -3.58 -1.41 2.19
C TYR A 56 -2.50 -0.82 1.26
N ILE A 57 -1.27 -1.37 1.31
CA ILE A 57 -0.15 -0.91 0.48
C ILE A 57 -0.47 -1.07 -1.01
N LEU A 58 -1.06 -2.20 -1.43
CA LEU A 58 -1.41 -2.43 -2.83
C LEU A 58 -2.47 -1.45 -3.34
N VAL A 59 -3.50 -1.19 -2.54
CA VAL A 59 -4.55 -0.23 -2.90
C VAL A 59 -3.96 1.18 -2.99
N ARG A 60 -3.20 1.60 -1.97
CA ARG A 60 -2.54 2.92 -1.98
C ARG A 60 -1.57 3.06 -3.15
N ASP A 61 -0.82 2.01 -3.48
CA ASP A 61 0.08 2.02 -4.63
C ASP A 61 -0.68 2.25 -5.93
N ALA A 62 -1.78 1.52 -6.16
CA ALA A 62 -2.62 1.71 -7.33
C ALA A 62 -3.27 3.11 -7.38
N MET A 63 -3.68 3.65 -6.24
CA MET A 63 -4.25 5.02 -6.16
C MET A 63 -3.22 6.12 -6.41
N THR A 64 -1.97 5.92 -5.98
CA THR A 64 -0.93 6.97 -6.01
C THR A 64 0.06 6.82 -7.17
N SER A 65 0.02 5.71 -7.89
CA SER A 65 0.81 5.48 -9.10
C SER A 65 0.44 6.48 -10.21
N LYS A 66 1.30 6.59 -11.23
CA LYS A 66 1.06 7.47 -12.39
C LYS A 66 -0.21 7.01 -13.13
N GLY A 67 -1.22 7.88 -13.21
CA GLY A 67 -2.55 7.50 -13.70
C GLY A 67 -3.43 6.86 -12.62
N GLY A 68 -3.19 7.24 -11.36
CA GLY A 68 -3.84 6.71 -10.17
C GLY A 68 -5.36 6.60 -10.27
N ALA A 69 -5.88 5.51 -9.72
CA ALA A 69 -7.28 5.15 -9.83
C ALA A 69 -8.05 5.50 -8.56
N ALA A 70 -9.37 5.64 -8.67
CA ALA A 70 -10.24 5.71 -7.50
C ALA A 70 -10.16 4.40 -6.70
N PHE A 71 -10.51 4.45 -5.42
CA PHE A 71 -10.43 3.31 -4.50
C PHE A 71 -10.97 2.00 -5.10
N GLU A 72 -12.16 2.04 -5.70
CA GLU A 72 -12.83 0.86 -6.27
C GLU A 72 -12.02 0.20 -7.41
N GLU A 73 -11.39 1.01 -8.25
CA GLU A 73 -10.55 0.52 -9.34
C GLU A 73 -9.19 0.02 -8.82
N ALA A 74 -8.64 0.71 -7.82
CA ALA A 74 -7.42 0.31 -7.13
C ALA A 74 -7.59 -1.03 -6.40
N ALA A 75 -8.70 -1.23 -5.68
CA ALA A 75 -9.07 -2.47 -5.03
C ALA A 75 -9.17 -3.64 -6.02
N ARG A 76 -9.93 -3.46 -7.12
CA ARG A 76 -10.01 -4.46 -8.19
C ARG A 76 -8.65 -4.79 -8.79
N THR A 77 -7.77 -3.80 -8.93
CA THR A 77 -6.41 -4.01 -9.44
C THR A 77 -5.55 -4.80 -8.45
N ALA A 78 -5.64 -4.48 -7.15
CA ALA A 78 -4.96 -5.18 -6.08
C ALA A 78 -5.39 -6.65 -6.01
N GLU A 79 -6.70 -6.91 -6.08
CA GLU A 79 -7.27 -8.27 -6.08
C GLU A 79 -6.82 -9.07 -7.31
N LYS A 80 -6.83 -8.49 -8.52
CA LYS A 80 -6.34 -9.18 -9.73
C LYS A 80 -4.86 -9.55 -9.66
N LYS A 81 -4.05 -8.70 -9.03
CA LYS A 81 -2.61 -8.96 -8.82
C LYS A 81 -2.37 -10.02 -7.74
N GLN A 82 -3.30 -10.19 -6.81
CA GLN A 82 -3.18 -11.16 -5.72
C GLN A 82 -4.12 -12.36 -5.87
N LYS A 83 -3.57 -13.48 -6.35
CA LYS A 83 -4.23 -14.79 -6.26
C LYS A 83 -4.01 -15.51 -4.92
N MET A 84 -3.11 -15.01 -4.06
CA MET A 84 -2.62 -15.72 -2.87
C MET A 84 -3.25 -15.25 -1.53
N ILE A 85 -3.79 -14.04 -1.46
CA ILE A 85 -4.45 -13.53 -0.25
C ILE A 85 -5.93 -13.35 -0.58
N LYS A 86 -6.79 -14.06 0.14
CA LYS A 86 -8.24 -13.90 0.03
C LYS A 86 -8.63 -12.62 0.76
N ILE A 87 -8.92 -11.56 0.00
CA ILE A 87 -9.46 -10.32 0.56
C ILE A 87 -10.91 -10.60 0.96
N THR A 88 -11.19 -10.54 2.26
CA THR A 88 -12.58 -10.62 2.75
C THR A 88 -13.24 -9.24 2.62
N PRO A 89 -14.59 -9.19 2.54
CA PRO A 89 -15.30 -7.92 2.58
C PRO A 89 -14.94 -7.06 3.79
N GLU A 90 -14.63 -7.68 4.93
CA GLU A 90 -14.21 -6.98 6.15
C GLU A 90 -12.88 -6.24 5.97
N ILE A 91 -11.90 -6.89 5.32
CA ILE A 91 -10.60 -6.26 5.00
C ILE A 91 -10.80 -5.10 4.03
N LEU A 92 -11.62 -5.30 3.00
CA LEU A 92 -11.91 -4.29 1.99
C LEU A 92 -12.54 -3.04 2.62
N GLU A 93 -13.57 -3.20 3.44
CA GLU A 93 -14.24 -2.08 4.11
C GLU A 93 -13.35 -1.39 5.14
N ALA A 94 -12.57 -2.14 5.93
CA ALA A 94 -11.65 -1.53 6.89
C ALA A 94 -10.59 -0.65 6.21
N VAL A 95 -10.04 -1.10 5.07
CA VAL A 95 -9.08 -0.29 4.29
C VAL A 95 -9.77 0.89 3.62
N ARG A 96 -11.00 0.73 3.13
CA ARG A 96 -11.80 1.83 2.55
C ARG A 96 -12.05 2.94 3.57
N GLU A 97 -12.55 2.59 4.76
CA GLU A 97 -12.81 3.53 5.85
C GLU A 97 -11.54 4.28 6.25
N LEU A 98 -10.41 3.56 6.34
CA LEU A 98 -9.13 4.14 6.73
C LEU A 98 -8.63 5.15 5.69
N ILE A 99 -8.68 4.80 4.40
CA ILE A 99 -8.26 5.70 3.30
C ILE A 99 -9.15 6.94 3.27
N LYS A 100 -10.48 6.76 3.33
CA LYS A 100 -11.43 7.86 3.35
C LYS A 100 -11.15 8.83 4.50
N LYS A 101 -10.94 8.30 5.72
CA LYS A 101 -10.59 9.12 6.89
C LYS A 101 -9.29 9.89 6.68
N GLN A 102 -8.29 9.26 6.07
CA GLN A 102 -7.01 9.92 5.77
C GLN A 102 -7.14 11.04 4.74
N GLU A 103 -8.02 10.89 3.75
CA GLU A 103 -8.33 11.93 2.75
C GLU A 103 -9.15 13.09 3.31
N GLU A 104 -10.03 12.83 4.29
CA GLU A 104 -10.83 13.87 4.98
C GLU A 104 -10.03 14.68 6.00
N THR A 105 -8.89 14.14 6.47
CA THR A 105 -8.04 14.76 7.51
C THR A 105 -6.71 15.30 6.93
N GLY A 106 -6.57 15.32 5.59
CA GLY A 106 -5.42 15.81 4.85
C GLY A 106 -5.73 17.13 4.16
#